data_AF-A0A9P8E2H1-F1
#
_entry.id   AF-A0A9P8E2H1-F1
#
_cell.length_a   1.000
_cell.length_b   1.000
_cell.length_c   1.000
_cell.angle_alpha   90.00
_cell.angle_beta   90.00
_cell.angle_gamma   90.00
#
_symmetry.space_group_name_H-M   'P 1'
#
loop_
_entity.id
_entity.type
_entity.pdbx_description
1 polymer ?
#
loop_
_entity_poly.entity_id
_entity_poly.type
_entity_poly.pdbx_seq_one_letter_code
_entity_poly.pdbx_strand_id
1 'polypeptide(L)' 'RLARRGGVKRISAAIYDEVRFALKDRLKTLLQDICAILECTARKTVTVPDVVFVLNRHGTPIYGFDAPFRTRR' A
#
# COMPACT_ATOMS: atom_id res chain seq x y z
N ARG A 1 -12.80 -11.81 4.96
CA ARG A 1 -13.37 -11.99 3.60
C ARG A 1 -12.35 -12.58 2.61
N LEU A 2 -11.10 -12.11 2.60
CA LEU A 2 -10.04 -12.59 1.68
C LEU A 2 -9.89 -14.11 1.67
N ALA A 3 -9.70 -14.73 2.84
CA ALA A 3 -9.59 -16.17 2.96
C ALA A 3 -10.79 -16.97 2.41
N ARG A 4 -12.01 -16.44 2.55
CA ARG A 4 -13.21 -17.09 2.00
C ARG A 4 -13.21 -17.08 0.48
N ARG A 5 -12.73 -15.98 -0.12
CA ARG A 5 -12.55 -15.88 -1.57
C ARG A 5 -11.44 -16.79 -2.10
N GLY A 6 -10.43 -17.07 -1.27
CA GLY A 6 -9.39 -18.07 -1.56
C GLY A 6 -9.80 -19.53 -1.32
N GLY A 7 -11.09 -19.84 -1.11
CA GLY A 7 -11.57 -21.22 -0.90
C GLY A 7 -11.38 -21.78 0.52
N VAL A 8 -10.94 -20.97 1.48
CA VAL A 8 -10.67 -21.47 2.83
C VAL A 8 -11.97 -21.65 3.63
N LYS A 9 -12.26 -22.90 4.03
CA LYS A 9 -13.52 -23.28 4.72
C LYS A 9 -13.50 -23.09 6.24
N ARG A 10 -12.37 -23.23 6.93
CA ARG A 10 -12.20 -22.93 8.36
C ARG A 10 -10.79 -22.38 8.59
N ILE A 11 -10.69 -21.33 9.39
CA ILE A 11 -9.42 -20.73 9.84
C ILE A 11 -9.48 -20.64 11.35
N SER A 12 -8.38 -20.98 12.01
CA SER A 12 -8.21 -20.83 13.45
C SER A 12 -8.37 -19.37 13.88
N ALA A 13 -8.90 -19.12 15.07
CA ALA A 13 -9.12 -17.78 15.59
C ALA A 13 -7.81 -16.97 15.68
N ALA A 14 -6.72 -17.58 16.17
CA ALA A 14 -5.43 -16.92 16.37
C ALA A 14 -4.82 -16.34 15.08
N ILE A 15 -5.05 -17.01 13.93
CA ILE A 15 -4.50 -16.59 12.63
C ILE A 15 -5.05 -15.22 12.20
N TYR A 16 -6.26 -14.84 12.61
CA TYR A 16 -6.83 -13.55 12.22
C TYR A 16 -6.03 -12.38 12.81
N ASP A 17 -5.55 -12.51 14.04
CA ASP A 17 -4.80 -11.45 14.71
C ASP A 17 -3.40 -11.33 14.12
N GLU A 18 -2.72 -12.45 13.86
CA GLU A 18 -1.40 -12.48 13.23
C GLU A 18 -1.43 -11.85 11.82
N VAL A 19 -2.41 -12.25 10.99
CA VAL A 19 -2.54 -11.68 9.64
C VAL A 19 -2.88 -10.19 9.68
N ARG A 20 -3.74 -9.78 10.63
CA ARG A 20 -4.09 -8.36 10.80
C ARG A 20 -2.89 -7.55 11.26
N PHE A 21 -2.06 -8.10 12.14
CA PHE A 21 -0.81 -7.49 12.59
C PHE A 21 0.15 -7.31 11.40
N ALA A 22 0.43 -8.38 10.63
CA ALA A 22 1.31 -8.31 9.48
C ALA A 22 0.85 -7.28 8.43
N LEU A 23 -0.46 -7.18 8.18
CA LEU A 23 -1.01 -6.18 7.25
C LEU A 23 -0.82 -4.74 7.77
N LYS A 24 -1.05 -4.51 9.06
CA LYS A 24 -0.85 -3.19 9.67
C LYS A 24 0.63 -2.80 9.70
N ASP A 25 1.49 -3.75 10.00
CA ASP A 25 2.94 -3.53 10.06
C ASP A 25 3.49 -3.12 8.69
N ARG A 26 3.15 -3.88 7.64
CA ARG A 26 3.50 -3.50 6.26
C ARG A 26 2.98 -2.10 5.89
N LEU A 27 1.74 -1.78 6.24
CA LEU A 27 1.16 -0.46 5.96
C LEU A 27 1.90 0.65 6.71
N LYS A 28 2.30 0.41 7.95
CA LYS A 28 3.07 1.36 8.75
C LYS A 28 4.43 1.65 8.09
N THR A 29 5.14 0.63 7.63
CA THR A 29 6.41 0.81 6.91
C THR A 29 6.22 1.64 5.63
N LEU A 30 5.21 1.33 4.81
CA LEU A 30 4.93 2.09 3.60
C LEU A 30 4.55 3.55 3.89
N LEU A 31 3.75 3.80 4.93
CA LEU A 31 3.37 5.16 5.31
C LEU A 31 4.55 5.98 5.84
N GLN A 32 5.49 5.38 6.56
CA GLN A 32 6.70 6.07 7.02
C GLN A 32 7.52 6.60 5.83
N ASP A 33 7.69 5.79 4.79
CA ASP A 33 8.40 6.19 3.57
C ASP A 33 7.64 7.26 2.78
N ILE A 34 6.31 7.16 2.71
CA ILE A 34 5.46 8.17 2.06
C ILE A 34 5.54 9.50 2.81
N CYS A 35 5.50 9.48 4.14
CA CYS A 35 5.63 10.68 4.96
C CYS A 35 7.00 11.36 4.76
N ALA A 36 8.08 10.60 4.61
CA ALA A 36 9.40 11.16 4.31
C ALA A 36 9.41 11.93 2.96
N ILE A 37 8.68 11.46 1.96
CA ILE A 37 8.52 12.17 0.68
C ILE A 37 7.71 13.46 0.85
N LEU A 38 6.64 13.42 1.66
CA LEU A 38 5.83 14.59 1.95
C LEU A 38 6.62 15.69 2.67
N GLU A 39 7.42 15.31 3.66
CA GLU A 39 8.32 16.21 4.39
C GLU A 39 9.31 16.89 3.44
N CYS A 40 9.95 16.13 2.54
CA CYS A 40 10.90 16.65 1.55
C CYS A 40 10.23 17.61 0.54
N THR A 41 8.95 17.40 0.24
CA THR A 41 8.20 18.21 -0.75
C THR A 41 7.35 19.31 -0.13
N ALA A 42 7.42 19.52 1.20
CA ALA A 42 6.61 20.48 1.96
C ALA A 42 5.09 20.38 1.70
N ARG A 43 4.60 19.17 1.37
CA ARG A 43 3.18 18.89 1.12
C ARG A 43 2.56 18.16 2.32
N LYS A 44 1.27 18.39 2.57
CA LYS A 44 0.51 17.69 3.63
C LYS A 44 -0.45 16.62 3.11
N THR A 45 -0.59 16.52 1.79
CA THR A 45 -1.54 15.62 1.12
C THR A 45 -0.78 14.55 0.37
N VAL A 46 -1.07 13.28 0.69
CA VAL A 46 -0.56 12.12 -0.05
C VAL A 46 -1.22 12.08 -1.42
N THR A 47 -0.42 11.96 -2.49
CA THR A 47 -0.91 11.80 -3.85
C THR A 47 -0.64 10.39 -4.38
N VAL A 48 -1.37 9.95 -5.41
CA VAL A 48 -1.20 8.61 -6.03
C VAL A 48 0.25 8.34 -6.45
N PRO A 49 0.99 9.29 -7.08
CA PRO A 49 2.39 9.08 -7.45
C PRO A 49 3.30 8.78 -6.26
N ASP A 50 3.05 9.37 -5.09
CA ASP A 50 3.87 9.12 -3.89
C ASP A 50 3.74 7.65 -3.45
N VAL A 51 2.51 7.11 -3.50
CA VAL A 51 2.24 5.71 -3.16
C VAL A 51 2.86 4.76 -4.18
N VAL A 52 2.68 5.03 -5.48
CA VAL A 52 3.25 4.22 -6.57
C VAL A 52 4.78 4.20 -6.48
N PHE A 53 5.40 5.35 -6.20
CA PHE A 53 6.84 5.46 -6.03
C PHE A 53 7.37 4.58 -4.89
N VAL A 54 6.74 4.64 -3.70
CA VAL A 54 7.15 3.82 -2.55
C VAL A 54 6.92 2.33 -2.82
N LEU A 55 5.80 1.96 -3.42
CA LEU A 55 5.51 0.56 -3.78
C LEU A 55 6.52 -0.01 -4.77
N ASN A 56 6.94 0.78 -5.76
CA ASN A 56 7.99 0.40 -6.70
C ASN A 56 9.34 0.23 -6.00
N ARG A 57 9.70 1.12 -5.06
CA ARG A 57 10.91 1.00 -4.24
C ARG A 57 10.93 -0.28 -3.39
N HIS A 58 9.78 -0.70 -2.88
CA HIS A 58 9.61 -1.94 -2.12
C HIS A 58 9.48 -3.20 -2.99
N GLY A 59 9.57 -3.09 -4.31
CA GLY A 59 9.45 -4.23 -5.24
C GLY A 59 8.03 -4.82 -5.33
N THR A 60 7.00 -4.08 -4.91
CA THR A 60 5.59 -4.51 -4.97
C THR A 60 4.75 -3.51 -5.78
N PRO A 61 5.01 -3.36 -7.10
CA PRO A 61 4.32 -2.38 -7.94
C PRO A 61 2.81 -2.62 -8.00
N ILE A 62 2.04 -1.54 -8.12
CA ILE A 62 0.58 -1.58 -8.33
C ILE A 62 0.25 -1.03 -9.72
N TYR A 63 -0.39 -1.85 -10.54
CA TYR A 63 -0.73 -1.51 -11.92
C TYR A 63 -2.05 -0.74 -12.02
N GLY A 64 -2.20 0.07 -13.07
CA GLY A 64 -3.43 0.83 -13.35
C GLY A 64 -3.55 2.15 -12.59
N PHE A 65 -2.47 2.59 -11.94
CA PHE A 65 -2.39 3.86 -11.19
C PHE A 65 -1.30 4.80 -11.71
N ASP A 66 -0.65 4.46 -12.82
CA ASP A 66 0.26 5.38 -13.50
C ASP A 66 -0.50 6.62 -13.95
N ALA A 67 0.18 7.76 -13.93
CA ALA A 67 -0.41 9.00 -14.41
C ALA A 67 -0.93 8.76 -15.84
N PRO A 68 -2.20 9.12 -16.15
CA PRO A 68 -2.70 9.00 -17.50
C PRO A 68 -1.74 9.74 -18.42
N PHE A 69 -1.32 9.06 -19.49
CA PHE A 69 -0.46 9.62 -20.51
C PHE A 69 -0.96 11.03 -20.86
N ARG A 70 -0.13 12.03 -20.53
CA ARG A 70 -0.23 13.44 -20.90
C ARG A 70 -1.33 13.73 -21.94
N THR A 71 -2.41 14.37 -21.51
CA THR A 71 -2.89 15.55 -22.23
C THR A 71 -2.27 16.79 -21.58
N ARG A 72 -0.93 16.88 -21.65
CA ARG A 72 -0.28 18.20 -21.65
C ARG A 72 -0.61 18.80 -23.01
N ARG A 73 -1.57 19.72 -23.04
CA ARG A 73 -1.45 20.87 -23.95
C ARG A 73 -0.29 21.73 -23.46
#